data_AF-A0A0F9E313-F1
#
_entry.id   AF-A0A0F9E313-F1
#
_cell.length_a   1.000
_cell.length_b   1.000
_cell.length_c   1.000
_cell.angle_alpha   90.00
_cell.angle_beta   90.00
_cell.angle_gamma   90.00
#
_symmetry.space_group_name_H-M   'P 1'
#
loop_
_entity.id
_entity.type
_entity.pdbx_description
1 polymer ?
#
loop_
_entity_poly.entity_id
_entity_poly.type
_entity_poly.pdbx_seq_one_letter_code
_entity_poly.pdbx_strand_id
1 'polypeptide(L)'
;MSTIKVKRSLLAYVILLARLEILGEDAEKVVGQAGVDFLCNDLLSQKKILDLDLSPCDSVGVISCGLGVQFVAQLLEEKAVYALADSIPQSGNATSEVGYHGISLEKEKCAGCGECYLNLTRGICPVVDCAKGLLNGPCGGAKEGKCEVSPDVDCAWEKIYQRWEKQKGKFTLESVQIRDYSKPSLKLKGDLSVQNQVLRKQSFYGGLYPLERKKETEGKRIVSFPEPETVAIFLTQHAGKRADPLVKSGDKVRVGQKIGEAGAFISSPVHSSVSGKVISLEERVHPASQEKDLAIIIENNGENQLDPSIQPLANFEELTAETLLKIIREKGLVGLGGAMFPTYVKLSSPKPIDTLIINGCECEPYLNSDNRVMIEYPQEIFTGIRIVEKILGINKIFVGVEENKPQAIKNLTDLVNKSSKVEIISLKTKYPQGAEKMLIKRILGREVPEKG
;
A
#
# COMPACT_ATOMS: atom_id res chain seq x y z
N MET A 1 -1.54 -7.88 -51.77
CA MET A 1 -2.96 -8.14 -52.10
C MET A 1 -3.32 -9.43 -51.38
N SER A 2 -4.21 -9.52 -50.40
CA SER A 2 -5.41 -8.75 -50.09
C SER A 2 -5.68 -8.80 -48.59
N THR A 3 -5.89 -7.63 -48.01
CA THR A 3 -6.37 -7.34 -46.66
C THR A 3 -7.75 -7.98 -46.41
N ILE A 4 -7.87 -8.84 -45.41
CA ILE A 4 -9.18 -9.16 -44.81
C ILE A 4 -9.38 -8.20 -43.64
N LYS A 5 -10.03 -7.07 -43.92
CA LYS A 5 -10.61 -6.19 -42.90
C LYS A 5 -11.81 -6.90 -42.29
N VAL A 6 -11.68 -7.38 -41.05
CA VAL A 6 -12.87 -7.64 -40.21
C VAL A 6 -13.20 -6.33 -39.48
N LYS A 7 -14.03 -5.50 -40.11
CA LYS A 7 -14.77 -4.44 -39.39
C LYS A 7 -15.87 -5.13 -38.58
N ARG A 8 -15.67 -5.27 -37.28
CA ARG A 8 -16.77 -5.27 -36.30
C ARG A 8 -16.49 -4.11 -35.35
N SER A 9 -17.23 -3.03 -35.55
CA SER A 9 -17.28 -1.91 -34.61
C SER A 9 -17.80 -2.42 -33.28
N LEU A 10 -17.18 -1.97 -32.19
CA LEU A 10 -17.68 -2.17 -30.83
C LEU A 10 -18.24 -0.80 -30.42
N LEU A 11 -19.56 -0.63 -30.38
CA LEU A 11 -20.19 0.58 -29.81
C LEU A 11 -20.52 0.33 -28.32
N ALA A 12 -19.94 1.10 -27.40
CA ALA A 12 -20.05 0.89 -25.95
C ALA A 12 -20.73 2.06 -25.21
N TYR A 13 -21.54 1.75 -24.18
CA TYR A 13 -22.06 2.71 -23.19
C TYR A 13 -21.28 2.59 -21.87
N VAL A 14 -20.80 3.70 -21.29
CA VAL A 14 -20.00 3.69 -20.06
C VAL A 14 -20.84 4.14 -18.87
N ILE A 15 -21.04 3.27 -17.88
CA ILE A 15 -21.76 3.64 -16.66
C ILE A 15 -20.75 4.11 -15.60
N LEU A 16 -20.65 5.42 -15.32
CA LEU A 16 -19.64 6.00 -14.43
C LEU A 16 -19.95 7.36 -13.77
N LEU A 17 -19.23 7.56 -12.66
CA LEU A 17 -18.99 8.81 -11.93
C LEU A 17 -17.56 9.41 -12.15
N ALA A 18 -16.74 8.91 -13.10
CA ALA A 18 -15.35 9.35 -13.32
C ALA A 18 -14.95 9.41 -14.81
N ARG A 19 -13.87 10.16 -15.08
CA ARG A 19 -13.48 10.69 -16.41
C ARG A 19 -13.13 9.63 -17.44
N LEU A 20 -13.67 9.79 -18.66
CA LEU A 20 -13.46 8.93 -19.84
C LEU A 20 -12.01 8.88 -20.36
N GLU A 21 -11.15 9.81 -19.92
CA GLU A 21 -9.74 9.91 -20.33
C GLU A 21 -8.94 8.63 -20.07
N ILE A 22 -9.37 7.79 -19.11
CA ILE A 22 -8.73 6.50 -18.80
C ILE A 22 -8.79 5.49 -19.94
N LEU A 23 -9.71 5.67 -20.90
CA LEU A 23 -9.89 4.77 -22.05
C LEU A 23 -8.98 5.10 -23.24
N GLY A 24 -8.21 6.20 -23.18
CA GLY A 24 -7.27 6.57 -24.25
C GLY A 24 -7.95 6.71 -25.62
N GLU A 25 -7.35 6.11 -26.66
CA GLU A 25 -7.86 6.13 -28.04
C GLU A 25 -9.24 5.48 -28.20
N ASP A 26 -9.63 4.59 -27.28
CA ASP A 26 -10.93 3.93 -27.33
C ASP A 26 -12.09 4.82 -26.85
N ALA A 27 -11.80 6.00 -26.27
CA ALA A 27 -12.82 6.97 -25.87
C ALA A 27 -13.69 7.44 -27.05
N GLU A 28 -13.13 7.49 -28.27
CA GLU A 28 -13.86 7.87 -29.49
C GLU A 28 -14.94 6.84 -29.90
N LYS A 29 -14.89 5.62 -29.35
CA LYS A 29 -15.86 4.53 -29.63
C LYS A 29 -17.05 4.54 -28.66
N VAL A 30 -17.02 5.38 -27.63
CA VAL A 30 -18.07 5.50 -26.62
C VAL A 30 -19.21 6.35 -27.18
N VAL A 31 -20.40 5.76 -27.30
CA VAL A 31 -21.58 6.45 -27.87
C VAL A 31 -22.52 7.03 -26.82
N GLY A 32 -22.25 6.77 -25.54
CA GLY A 32 -22.99 7.35 -24.43
C GLY A 32 -22.39 7.01 -23.06
N GLN A 33 -22.78 7.78 -22.06
CA GLN A 33 -22.43 7.52 -20.66
C GLN A 33 -23.57 7.89 -19.71
N ALA A 34 -23.70 7.17 -18.60
CA ALA A 34 -24.58 7.52 -17.48
C ALA A 34 -23.88 7.34 -16.15
N GLY A 35 -24.07 8.27 -15.22
CA GLY A 35 -23.77 8.03 -13.81
C GLY A 35 -24.94 7.29 -13.16
N VAL A 36 -24.69 6.12 -12.58
CA VAL A 36 -25.67 5.37 -11.77
C VAL A 36 -25.05 5.13 -10.40
N ASP A 37 -25.65 5.73 -9.37
CA ASP A 37 -25.21 5.56 -7.99
C ASP A 37 -25.70 4.23 -7.46
N PHE A 38 -24.82 3.48 -6.78
CA PHE A 38 -25.14 2.19 -6.16
C PHE A 38 -25.77 1.18 -7.13
N LEU A 39 -24.97 0.71 -8.09
CA LEU A 39 -25.40 -0.24 -9.12
C LEU A 39 -26.12 -1.47 -8.57
N CYS A 40 -25.65 -2.09 -7.47
CA CYS A 40 -26.27 -3.27 -6.85
C CYS A 40 -27.48 -2.94 -5.95
N ASN A 41 -28.41 -2.13 -6.46
CA ASN A 41 -29.66 -1.79 -5.79
C ASN A 41 -30.82 -1.81 -6.81
N ASP A 42 -31.67 -2.84 -6.73
CA ASP A 42 -32.79 -3.06 -7.65
C ASP A 42 -33.74 -1.86 -7.72
N LEU A 43 -34.13 -1.30 -6.57
CA LEU A 43 -35.14 -0.24 -6.51
C LEU A 43 -34.70 1.07 -7.18
N LEU A 44 -33.42 1.42 -7.06
CA LEU A 44 -32.90 2.71 -7.55
C LEU A 44 -32.23 2.59 -8.92
N SER A 45 -31.49 1.52 -9.16
CA SER A 45 -30.61 1.39 -10.31
C SER A 45 -31.26 0.65 -11.48
N GLN A 46 -32.14 -0.31 -11.22
CA GLN A 46 -32.78 -1.11 -12.29
C GLN A 46 -33.56 -0.23 -13.27
N LYS A 47 -34.49 0.59 -12.76
CA LYS A 47 -35.31 1.47 -13.59
C LYS A 47 -34.44 2.41 -14.41
N LYS A 48 -33.43 3.02 -13.76
CA LYS A 48 -32.52 3.96 -14.42
C LYS A 48 -31.72 3.31 -15.55
N ILE A 49 -31.30 2.06 -15.39
CA ILE A 49 -30.58 1.29 -16.42
C ILE A 49 -31.51 0.91 -17.58
N LEU A 50 -32.73 0.45 -17.28
CA LEU A 50 -33.70 0.04 -18.30
C LEU A 50 -34.26 1.22 -19.11
N ASP A 51 -34.33 2.41 -18.51
CA ASP A 51 -34.76 3.64 -19.18
C ASP A 51 -33.67 4.22 -20.13
N LEU A 52 -32.45 3.68 -20.13
CA LEU A 52 -31.40 4.11 -21.05
C LEU A 52 -31.69 3.65 -22.49
N ASP A 53 -31.57 4.57 -23.44
CA ASP A 53 -31.57 4.19 -24.85
C ASP A 53 -30.24 3.51 -25.23
N LEU A 54 -30.26 2.18 -25.20
CA LEU A 54 -29.14 1.32 -25.58
C LEU A 54 -29.25 0.83 -27.03
N SER A 55 -30.18 1.37 -27.84
CA SER A 55 -30.27 1.03 -29.26
C SER A 55 -29.02 1.36 -30.07
N PRO A 56 -28.25 2.45 -29.81
CA PRO A 56 -27.06 2.75 -30.59
C PRO A 56 -25.83 1.94 -30.17
N CYS A 57 -25.89 1.12 -29.11
CA CYS A 57 -24.71 0.40 -28.60
C CYS A 57 -24.79 -1.13 -28.83
N ASP A 58 -23.67 -1.73 -29.21
CA ASP A 58 -23.51 -3.19 -29.34
C ASP A 58 -23.21 -3.83 -27.97
N SER A 59 -22.60 -3.06 -27.07
CA SER A 59 -22.17 -3.51 -25.74
C SER A 59 -22.25 -2.40 -24.70
N VAL A 60 -22.09 -2.79 -23.43
CA VAL A 60 -22.06 -1.87 -22.28
C VAL A 60 -20.79 -2.14 -21.48
N GLY A 61 -20.03 -1.09 -21.19
CA GLY A 61 -18.89 -1.10 -20.30
C GLY A 61 -19.29 -0.62 -18.90
N VAL A 62 -18.93 -1.37 -17.87
CA VAL A 62 -19.26 -1.07 -16.48
C VAL A 62 -17.98 -0.93 -15.67
N ILE A 63 -17.76 0.27 -15.11
CA ILE A 63 -16.67 0.53 -14.16
C ILE A 63 -17.25 0.46 -12.76
N SER A 64 -17.23 -0.74 -12.19
CA SER A 64 -17.75 -1.06 -10.86
C SER A 64 -17.07 -2.29 -10.30
N CYS A 65 -17.33 -2.62 -9.03
CA CYS A 65 -17.03 -3.94 -8.50
C CYS A 65 -17.84 -5.03 -9.24
N GLY A 66 -17.40 -6.28 -9.14
CA GLY A 66 -17.96 -7.41 -9.85
C GLY A 66 -19.42 -7.68 -9.51
N LEU A 67 -19.92 -7.22 -8.35
CA LEU A 67 -21.35 -7.24 -8.05
C LEU A 67 -22.13 -6.36 -9.03
N GLY A 68 -21.74 -5.09 -9.16
CA GLY A 68 -22.41 -4.16 -10.08
C GLY A 68 -22.34 -4.61 -11.54
N VAL A 69 -21.22 -5.21 -11.96
CA VAL A 69 -21.11 -5.76 -13.33
C VAL A 69 -22.08 -6.93 -13.54
N GLN A 70 -22.18 -7.86 -12.58
CA GLN A 70 -23.10 -9.00 -12.68
C GLN A 70 -24.56 -8.54 -12.68
N PHE A 71 -24.90 -7.56 -11.84
CA PHE A 71 -26.23 -6.96 -11.81
C PHE A 71 -26.63 -6.35 -13.16
N VAL A 72 -25.77 -5.51 -13.75
CA VAL A 72 -26.03 -4.92 -15.08
C VAL A 72 -26.12 -6.02 -16.15
N ALA A 73 -25.26 -7.04 -16.09
CA ALA A 73 -25.28 -8.17 -17.03
C ALA A 73 -26.55 -9.03 -16.93
N GLN A 74 -27.15 -9.13 -15.75
CA GLN A 74 -28.43 -9.79 -15.53
C GLN A 74 -29.60 -8.96 -16.07
N LEU A 75 -29.58 -7.63 -15.90
CA LEU A 75 -30.62 -6.77 -16.47
C LEU A 75 -30.57 -6.72 -18.00
N LEU A 76 -29.37 -6.81 -18.56
CA LEU A 76 -29.11 -6.68 -19.99
C LEU A 76 -28.71 -8.02 -20.63
N GLU A 77 -29.49 -9.09 -20.40
CA GLU A 77 -29.11 -10.44 -20.84
C GLU A 77 -28.84 -10.58 -22.35
N GLU A 78 -29.48 -9.73 -23.16
CA GLU A 78 -29.34 -9.71 -24.63
C GLU A 78 -28.11 -8.92 -25.11
N LYS A 79 -27.48 -8.12 -24.24
CA LYS A 79 -26.33 -7.27 -24.59
C LYS A 79 -25.07 -7.72 -23.87
N ALA A 80 -23.94 -7.58 -24.56
CA ALA A 80 -22.63 -7.86 -23.97
C ALA A 80 -22.28 -6.80 -22.91
N VAL A 81 -22.05 -7.23 -21.67
CA VAL A 81 -21.60 -6.36 -20.58
C VAL A 81 -20.15 -6.68 -20.25
N TYR A 82 -19.30 -5.65 -20.26
CA TYR A 82 -17.87 -5.76 -19.99
C TYR A 82 -17.51 -5.04 -18.68
N ALA A 83 -16.86 -5.76 -17.77
CA ALA A 83 -16.12 -5.19 -16.66
C ALA A 83 -14.92 -4.39 -17.21
N LEU A 84 -14.86 -3.12 -16.83
CA LEU A 84 -13.78 -2.20 -17.18
C LEU A 84 -12.86 -1.90 -15.98
N ALA A 85 -13.08 -2.56 -14.84
CA ALA A 85 -12.23 -2.49 -13.66
C ALA A 85 -12.18 -3.83 -12.93
N ASP A 86 -11.04 -4.12 -12.32
CA ASP A 86 -10.89 -5.26 -11.43
C ASP A 86 -11.41 -4.93 -10.02
N SER A 87 -12.09 -5.91 -9.42
CA SER A 87 -12.51 -5.80 -8.03
C SER A 87 -11.37 -6.21 -7.12
N ILE A 88 -10.65 -5.21 -6.66
CA ILE A 88 -9.68 -5.35 -5.57
C ILE A 88 -10.42 -4.99 -4.27
N PRO A 89 -10.39 -5.85 -3.25
CA PRO A 89 -10.97 -5.52 -1.96
C PRO A 89 -10.16 -4.38 -1.34
N GLN A 90 -10.72 -3.17 -1.35
CA GLN A 90 -10.17 -2.06 -0.57
C GLN A 90 -10.59 -2.25 0.89
N SER A 91 -9.60 -2.47 1.75
CA SER A 91 -9.72 -2.69 3.20
C SER A 91 -10.26 -4.06 3.65
N GLY A 92 -9.81 -4.48 4.84
CA GLY A 92 -10.05 -5.79 5.47
C GLY A 92 -11.48 -6.08 5.91
N ASN A 93 -12.48 -5.64 5.13
CA ASN A 93 -13.90 -5.97 5.27
C ASN A 93 -14.41 -6.92 4.18
N ALA A 94 -13.56 -7.34 3.23
CA ALA A 94 -13.88 -8.46 2.31
C ALA A 94 -13.88 -9.84 2.99
N THR A 95 -13.76 -9.84 4.31
CA THR A 95 -13.59 -10.96 5.23
C THR A 95 -14.90 -11.31 5.94
N SER A 96 -15.89 -10.43 5.96
CA SER A 96 -17.17 -10.73 6.57
C SER A 96 -18.11 -11.36 5.55
N GLU A 97 -18.72 -12.49 5.91
CA GLU A 97 -20.01 -12.92 5.35
C GLU A 97 -21.09 -11.82 5.46
N VAL A 98 -20.80 -10.71 6.16
CA VAL A 98 -21.60 -9.49 6.23
C VAL A 98 -20.70 -8.24 6.18
N GLY A 99 -20.21 -7.88 4.99
CA GLY A 99 -19.50 -6.61 4.76
C GLY A 99 -20.48 -5.47 4.61
N TYR A 100 -20.71 -4.70 5.67
CA TYR A 100 -21.45 -3.44 5.57
C TYR A 100 -20.58 -2.38 4.89
N HIS A 101 -20.71 -2.27 3.57
CA HIS A 101 -21.17 -1.05 2.87
C HIS A 101 -21.37 -1.39 1.38
N GLY A 102 -22.64 -1.32 0.97
CA GLY A 102 -23.19 -2.00 -0.20
C GLY A 102 -23.93 -3.27 0.23
N ILE A 103 -25.03 -3.12 0.98
CA ILE A 103 -26.00 -4.22 1.16
C ILE A 103 -26.59 -4.49 -0.22
N SER A 104 -25.93 -5.30 -1.03
CA SER A 104 -26.61 -5.98 -2.13
C SER A 104 -27.50 -7.00 -1.44
N LEU A 105 -28.81 -6.76 -1.42
CA LEU A 105 -29.80 -7.76 -1.00
C LEU A 105 -29.93 -8.89 -2.04
N GLU A 106 -29.20 -8.75 -3.14
CA GLU A 106 -29.27 -9.61 -4.31
C GLU A 106 -28.40 -10.87 -4.20
N LYS A 107 -28.62 -11.79 -5.15
CA LYS A 107 -28.00 -13.12 -5.15
C LYS A 107 -26.57 -13.12 -5.67
N GLU A 108 -26.15 -12.07 -6.36
CA GLU A 108 -24.83 -11.95 -7.00
C GLU A 108 -23.74 -11.86 -5.95
N LYS A 109 -22.60 -12.52 -6.24
CA LYS A 109 -21.47 -12.60 -5.32
C LYS A 109 -20.20 -12.15 -6.03
N CYS A 110 -19.26 -11.56 -5.29
CA CYS A 110 -17.95 -11.24 -5.82
C CYS A 110 -16.87 -11.70 -4.84
N ALA A 111 -15.89 -12.47 -5.32
CA ALA A 111 -14.76 -12.93 -4.51
C ALA A 111 -13.70 -11.84 -4.27
N GLY A 112 -13.80 -10.69 -4.95
CA GLY A 112 -12.76 -9.66 -4.93
C GLY A 112 -11.38 -10.23 -5.25
N CYS A 113 -11.27 -11.08 -6.27
CA CYS A 113 -10.02 -11.80 -6.57
C CYS A 113 -8.92 -10.91 -7.18
N GLY A 114 -9.23 -9.65 -7.53
CA GLY A 114 -8.31 -8.78 -8.28
C GLY A 114 -8.07 -9.27 -9.71
N GLU A 115 -8.97 -10.11 -10.24
CA GLU A 115 -8.95 -10.62 -11.61
C GLU A 115 -10.37 -10.91 -12.06
N CYS A 116 -10.94 -10.02 -12.87
CA CYS A 116 -12.32 -10.12 -13.26
C CYS A 116 -12.49 -11.02 -14.50
N TYR A 117 -13.06 -12.21 -14.29
CA TYR A 117 -13.37 -13.15 -15.38
C TYR A 117 -14.70 -12.85 -16.09
N LEU A 118 -15.45 -11.85 -15.65
CA LEU A 118 -16.81 -11.57 -16.12
C LEU A 118 -16.88 -11.24 -17.61
N ASN A 119 -15.81 -10.70 -18.19
CA ASN A 119 -15.70 -10.42 -19.62
C ASN A 119 -15.74 -11.70 -20.47
N LEU A 120 -15.22 -12.80 -19.93
CA LEU A 120 -15.13 -14.10 -20.59
C LEU A 120 -16.40 -14.91 -20.37
N THR A 121 -17.05 -14.71 -19.23
CA THR A 121 -18.19 -15.50 -18.76
C THR A 121 -19.52 -14.75 -18.86
N ARG A 122 -19.55 -13.69 -19.67
CA ARG A 122 -20.74 -12.85 -19.94
C ARG A 122 -21.41 -12.32 -18.68
N GLY A 123 -20.65 -12.04 -17.63
CA GLY A 123 -21.19 -11.50 -16.38
C GLY A 123 -21.74 -12.55 -15.41
N ILE A 124 -21.34 -13.82 -15.49
CA ILE A 124 -21.55 -14.84 -14.43
C ILE A 124 -20.20 -15.14 -13.82
N CYS A 125 -20.06 -15.14 -12.49
CA CYS A 125 -18.76 -15.32 -11.87
C CYS A 125 -18.47 -16.80 -11.58
N PRO A 126 -17.63 -17.49 -12.37
CA PRO A 126 -17.32 -18.90 -12.15
C PRO A 126 -16.59 -19.16 -10.81
N VAL A 127 -15.96 -18.15 -10.21
CA VAL A 127 -15.22 -18.27 -8.94
C VAL A 127 -16.16 -18.48 -7.76
N VAL A 128 -17.35 -17.87 -7.77
CA VAL A 128 -18.29 -17.89 -6.63
C VAL A 128 -19.60 -18.60 -6.94
N ASP A 129 -20.01 -18.66 -8.22
CA ASP A 129 -21.25 -19.32 -8.63
C ASP A 129 -21.05 -20.80 -8.96
N CYS A 130 -19.82 -21.22 -9.26
CA CYS A 130 -19.49 -22.64 -9.35
C CYS A 130 -19.13 -23.18 -7.96
N ALA A 131 -19.82 -24.22 -7.49
CA ALA A 131 -19.49 -24.87 -6.22
C ALA A 131 -18.03 -25.36 -6.13
N LYS A 132 -17.40 -25.61 -7.29
CA LYS A 132 -15.99 -26.02 -7.42
C LYS A 132 -15.04 -24.88 -7.77
N GLY A 133 -15.56 -23.67 -8.03
CA GLY A 133 -14.75 -22.49 -8.42
C GLY A 133 -13.95 -22.68 -9.72
N LEU A 134 -14.44 -23.48 -10.67
CA LEU A 134 -13.71 -23.85 -11.88
C LEU A 134 -13.63 -22.71 -12.88
N LEU A 135 -12.42 -22.40 -13.35
CA LEU A 135 -12.18 -21.36 -14.37
C LEU A 135 -12.01 -21.93 -15.79
N ASN A 136 -11.72 -23.23 -15.91
CA ASN A 136 -11.36 -23.90 -17.15
C ASN A 136 -12.52 -24.59 -17.87
N GLY A 137 -13.74 -24.10 -17.68
CA GLY A 137 -14.94 -24.64 -18.33
C GLY A 137 -15.71 -25.67 -17.49
N PRO A 138 -16.77 -26.26 -18.07
CA PRO A 138 -17.62 -27.23 -17.40
C PRO A 138 -16.85 -28.52 -17.07
N CYS A 139 -17.07 -29.06 -15.87
CA CYS A 139 -16.47 -30.33 -15.44
C CYS A 139 -17.19 -31.60 -15.93
N GLY A 140 -18.31 -31.47 -16.64
CA GLY A 140 -19.18 -32.59 -17.01
C GLY A 140 -20.10 -33.11 -15.88
N GLY A 141 -19.89 -32.66 -14.65
CA GLY A 141 -20.67 -33.05 -13.48
C GLY A 141 -21.95 -32.24 -13.24
N ALA A 142 -22.60 -31.76 -14.30
CA ALA A 142 -23.87 -31.06 -14.20
C ALA A 142 -25.00 -31.98 -14.66
N LYS A 143 -26.11 -32.01 -13.91
CA LYS A 143 -27.30 -32.77 -14.26
C LYS A 143 -28.51 -31.85 -14.16
N GLU A 144 -29.26 -31.72 -15.25
CA GLU A 144 -30.48 -30.87 -15.33
C GLU A 144 -30.24 -29.44 -14.81
N GLY A 145 -29.13 -28.80 -15.21
CA GLY A 145 -28.81 -27.44 -14.76
C GLY A 145 -28.21 -27.33 -13.36
N LYS A 146 -28.08 -28.43 -12.60
CA LYS A 146 -27.62 -28.44 -11.20
C LYS A 146 -26.23 -29.07 -11.03
N CYS A 147 -25.52 -28.64 -9.99
CA CYS A 147 -24.19 -29.17 -9.66
C CYS A 147 -24.26 -30.53 -8.94
N GLU A 148 -23.45 -31.51 -9.35
CA GLU A 148 -23.44 -32.85 -8.72
C GLU A 148 -23.04 -32.87 -7.24
N VAL A 149 -22.16 -31.95 -6.81
CA VAL A 149 -21.67 -31.89 -5.41
C VAL A 149 -22.50 -30.95 -4.55
N SER A 150 -23.43 -30.20 -5.15
CA SER A 150 -24.29 -29.23 -4.46
C SER A 150 -25.58 -29.07 -5.25
N PRO A 151 -26.57 -29.97 -5.06
CA PRO A 151 -27.79 -30.03 -5.87
C PRO A 151 -28.62 -28.74 -5.87
N ASP A 152 -28.53 -27.94 -4.82
CA ASP A 152 -29.22 -26.64 -4.71
C ASP A 152 -28.56 -25.52 -5.54
N VAL A 153 -27.31 -25.74 -5.98
CA VAL A 153 -26.52 -24.75 -6.73
C VAL A 153 -26.67 -25.01 -8.23
N ASP A 154 -27.12 -23.98 -8.95
CA ASP A 154 -27.15 -24.04 -10.41
C ASP A 154 -25.73 -24.10 -11.00
N CYS A 155 -25.56 -24.85 -12.08
CA CYS A 155 -24.29 -24.94 -12.78
C CYS A 155 -23.96 -23.60 -13.45
N ALA A 156 -22.97 -22.87 -12.88
CA ALA A 156 -22.49 -21.62 -13.45
C ALA A 156 -22.07 -21.75 -14.93
N TRP A 157 -21.39 -22.84 -15.29
CA TRP A 157 -20.91 -23.04 -16.67
C TRP A 157 -22.03 -23.30 -17.68
N GLU A 158 -23.11 -23.95 -17.27
CA GLU A 158 -24.29 -24.11 -18.11
C GLU A 158 -25.00 -22.77 -18.33
N LYS A 159 -25.16 -21.97 -17.27
CA LYS A 159 -25.68 -20.58 -17.37
C LYS A 159 -24.81 -19.71 -18.27
N ILE A 160 -23.50 -19.82 -18.17
CA ILE A 160 -22.54 -19.10 -19.02
C ILE A 160 -22.78 -19.47 -20.49
N TYR A 161 -22.86 -20.76 -20.79
CA TYR A 161 -23.10 -21.26 -22.14
C TYR A 161 -24.43 -20.76 -22.73
N GLN A 162 -25.52 -20.88 -21.97
CA GLN A 162 -26.85 -20.40 -22.37
C GLN A 162 -26.84 -18.89 -22.67
N ARG A 163 -26.13 -18.09 -21.86
CA ARG A 163 -26.04 -16.64 -22.09
C ARG A 163 -25.19 -16.30 -23.32
N TRP A 164 -24.14 -17.08 -23.60
CA TRP A 164 -23.37 -16.95 -24.83
C TRP A 164 -24.22 -17.21 -26.08
N GLU A 165 -25.06 -18.25 -26.05
CA GLU A 165 -25.98 -18.56 -27.16
C GLU A 165 -27.01 -17.44 -27.38
N LYS A 166 -27.60 -16.95 -26.30
CA LYS A 166 -28.58 -15.84 -26.31
C LYS A 166 -28.00 -14.58 -26.97
N GLN A 167 -26.75 -14.25 -26.64
CA GLN A 167 -26.04 -13.09 -27.21
C GLN A 167 -25.41 -13.35 -28.60
N LYS A 168 -25.73 -14.48 -29.25
CA LYS A 168 -25.20 -14.90 -30.56
C LYS A 168 -23.67 -14.90 -30.62
N GLY A 169 -23.02 -15.11 -29.48
CA GLY A 169 -21.57 -15.23 -29.40
C GLY A 169 -21.14 -16.70 -29.48
N LYS A 170 -19.83 -16.94 -29.63
CA LYS A 170 -19.25 -18.28 -29.58
C LYS A 170 -18.32 -18.38 -28.38
N PHE A 171 -18.60 -19.31 -27.46
CA PHE A 171 -17.66 -19.67 -26.40
C PHE A 171 -16.51 -20.50 -27.00
N THR A 172 -15.27 -20.03 -26.85
CA THR A 172 -14.08 -20.73 -27.33
C THR A 172 -13.15 -21.01 -26.15
N LEU A 173 -12.70 -22.24 -25.97
CA LEU A 173 -11.80 -22.63 -24.86
C LEU A 173 -10.49 -21.82 -24.80
N GLU A 174 -10.07 -21.21 -25.92
CA GLU A 174 -8.95 -20.26 -26.00
C GLU A 174 -9.17 -18.98 -25.19
N SER A 175 -10.41 -18.71 -24.74
CA SER A 175 -10.74 -17.60 -23.86
C SER A 175 -10.62 -17.94 -22.37
N VAL A 176 -10.20 -19.16 -22.00
CA VAL A 176 -9.97 -19.55 -20.61
C VAL A 176 -8.64 -18.96 -20.14
N GLN A 177 -8.70 -17.98 -19.25
CA GLN A 177 -7.52 -17.50 -18.53
C GLN A 177 -7.15 -18.51 -17.43
N ILE A 178 -5.89 -18.95 -17.43
CA ILE A 178 -5.32 -19.70 -16.31
C ILE A 178 -5.25 -18.75 -15.12
N ARG A 179 -5.71 -19.22 -13.95
CA ARG A 179 -5.66 -18.43 -12.71
C ARG A 179 -4.25 -17.93 -12.45
N ASP A 180 -4.10 -16.63 -12.25
CA ASP A 180 -2.85 -16.08 -11.75
C ASP A 180 -2.68 -16.45 -10.27
N TYR A 181 -1.83 -17.45 -10.00
CA TYR A 181 -1.51 -17.90 -8.64
C TYR A 181 -0.64 -16.91 -7.86
N SER A 182 -0.15 -15.84 -8.50
CA SER A 182 0.43 -14.72 -7.76
C SER A 182 -0.63 -13.96 -6.94
N LYS A 183 -1.92 -14.09 -7.30
CA LYS A 183 -3.05 -13.47 -6.59
C LYS A 183 -3.55 -14.35 -5.44
N PRO A 184 -3.88 -13.77 -4.27
CA PRO A 184 -4.32 -14.55 -3.11
C PRO A 184 -5.60 -15.37 -3.38
N SER A 185 -5.59 -16.64 -2.99
CA SER A 185 -6.75 -17.53 -3.15
C SER A 185 -7.93 -17.12 -2.24
N LEU A 186 -9.15 -17.48 -2.64
CA LEU A 186 -10.35 -17.22 -1.84
C LEU A 186 -10.25 -17.90 -0.47
N LYS A 187 -9.75 -19.14 -0.44
CA LYS A 187 -9.49 -19.90 0.78
C LYS A 187 -8.53 -19.13 1.70
N LEU A 188 -7.39 -18.65 1.19
CA LEU A 188 -6.44 -17.90 1.99
C LEU A 188 -7.06 -16.64 2.60
N LYS A 189 -7.88 -15.91 1.83
CA LYS A 189 -8.61 -14.73 2.33
C LYS A 189 -9.60 -15.11 3.43
N GLY A 190 -10.34 -16.21 3.24
CA GLY A 190 -11.27 -16.75 4.24
C GLY A 190 -10.55 -17.18 5.52
N ASP A 191 -9.43 -17.91 5.41
CA ASP A 191 -8.64 -18.35 6.56
C ASP A 191 -8.10 -17.15 7.35
N LEU A 192 -7.55 -16.15 6.66
CA LEU A 192 -7.08 -14.90 7.28
C LEU A 192 -8.23 -14.11 7.91
N SER A 193 -9.42 -14.08 7.29
CA SER A 193 -10.61 -13.47 7.88
C SER A 193 -10.92 -14.06 9.25
N VAL A 194 -11.12 -15.38 9.27
CA VAL A 194 -11.53 -16.11 10.47
C VAL A 194 -10.47 -15.95 11.55
N GLN A 195 -9.19 -16.06 11.19
CA GLN A 195 -8.08 -15.80 12.11
C GLN A 195 -8.19 -14.40 12.72
N ASN A 196 -8.35 -13.36 11.89
CA ASN A 196 -8.42 -11.98 12.39
C ASN A 196 -9.66 -11.73 13.24
N GLN A 197 -10.80 -12.34 12.93
CA GLN A 197 -12.02 -12.25 13.72
C GLN A 197 -11.83 -12.89 15.11
N VAL A 198 -11.26 -14.10 15.15
CA VAL A 198 -11.00 -14.85 16.40
C VAL A 198 -9.97 -14.12 17.27
N LEU A 199 -8.89 -13.63 16.67
CA LEU A 199 -7.79 -12.98 17.39
C LEU A 199 -8.03 -11.46 17.61
N ARG A 200 -9.20 -10.94 17.22
CA ARG A 200 -9.50 -9.50 17.28
C ARG A 200 -9.35 -8.89 18.66
N LYS A 201 -9.60 -9.66 19.72
CA LYS A 201 -9.50 -9.20 21.13
C LYS A 201 -8.09 -9.36 21.73
N GLN A 202 -7.18 -10.08 21.07
CA GLN A 202 -5.83 -10.30 21.58
C GLN A 202 -4.97 -9.04 21.48
N SER A 203 -4.16 -8.77 22.50
CA SER A 203 -3.38 -7.53 22.70
C SER A 203 -4.25 -6.28 22.83
N PHE A 204 -4.86 -5.83 21.74
CA PHE A 204 -5.81 -4.71 21.68
C PHE A 204 -6.98 -5.06 20.74
N TYR A 205 -8.13 -4.44 20.96
CA TYR A 205 -9.30 -4.65 20.12
C TYR A 205 -9.06 -4.12 18.69
N GLY A 206 -9.41 -4.93 17.68
CA GLY A 206 -9.21 -4.59 16.28
C GLY A 206 -7.88 -5.14 15.77
N GLY A 207 -7.21 -4.39 14.88
CA GLY A 207 -5.94 -4.78 14.26
C GLY A 207 -6.01 -6.01 13.37
N LEU A 208 -4.85 -6.40 12.82
CA LEU A 208 -4.71 -7.51 11.87
C LEU A 208 -3.45 -8.35 12.16
N TYR A 209 -3.50 -9.62 11.78
CA TYR A 209 -2.40 -10.57 11.70
C TYR A 209 -2.12 -10.84 10.21
N PRO A 210 -1.36 -9.95 9.54
CA PRO A 210 -1.02 -10.17 8.14
C PRO A 210 -0.01 -11.32 7.98
N LEU A 211 0.10 -11.85 6.77
CA LEU A 211 1.24 -12.70 6.43
C LEU A 211 2.50 -11.84 6.44
N GLU A 212 3.43 -12.12 7.35
CA GLU A 212 4.61 -11.28 7.55
C GLU A 212 5.54 -11.24 6.33
N ARG A 213 5.70 -12.36 5.61
CA ARG A 213 6.53 -12.45 4.39
C ARG A 213 8.01 -12.02 4.58
N LYS A 214 8.57 -12.17 5.78
CA LYS A 214 9.95 -11.75 6.11
C LYS A 214 11.01 -12.84 5.95
N LYS A 215 10.64 -14.10 5.74
CA LYS A 215 11.56 -15.25 5.66
C LYS A 215 12.75 -15.06 4.73
N GLU A 216 12.54 -14.37 3.61
CA GLU A 216 13.58 -14.12 2.60
C GLU A 216 14.65 -13.12 3.03
N THR A 217 14.36 -12.25 4.01
CA THR A 217 15.22 -11.14 4.42
C THR A 217 15.57 -11.18 5.91
N GLU A 218 14.81 -11.88 6.75
CA GLU A 218 15.01 -11.95 8.21
C GLU A 218 16.42 -12.40 8.62
N GLY A 219 16.98 -13.35 7.87
CA GLY A 219 18.32 -13.89 8.07
C GLY A 219 19.45 -13.13 7.35
N LYS A 220 19.16 -12.19 6.45
CA LYS A 220 20.17 -11.51 5.62
C LYS A 220 20.74 -10.27 6.31
N ARG A 221 22.08 -10.18 6.37
CA ARG A 221 22.81 -9.03 6.93
C ARG A 221 22.59 -7.76 6.12
N ILE A 222 22.70 -6.63 6.81
CA ILE A 222 22.76 -5.33 6.15
C ILE A 222 24.05 -5.29 5.32
N VAL A 223 23.91 -4.88 4.07
CA VAL A 223 25.02 -4.74 3.12
C VAL A 223 24.93 -3.37 2.48
N SER A 224 26.08 -2.82 2.10
CA SER A 224 26.13 -1.61 1.28
C SER A 224 25.51 -1.89 -0.08
N PHE A 225 24.61 -1.02 -0.51
CA PHE A 225 24.04 -1.06 -1.85
C PHE A 225 25.10 -0.57 -2.85
N PRO A 226 25.22 -1.20 -4.05
CA PRO A 226 26.13 -0.72 -5.08
C PRO A 226 25.86 0.75 -5.44
N GLU A 227 26.91 1.53 -5.56
CA GLU A 227 26.79 2.96 -5.90
C GLU A 227 26.15 3.13 -7.28
N PRO A 228 25.06 3.90 -7.40
CA PRO A 228 24.42 4.14 -8.69
C PRO A 228 25.23 5.14 -9.51
N GLU A 229 25.21 4.99 -10.85
CA GLU A 229 25.84 5.93 -11.78
C GLU A 229 25.17 7.32 -11.76
N THR A 230 23.89 7.38 -11.40
CA THR A 230 23.12 8.63 -11.31
C THR A 230 22.11 8.54 -10.17
N VAL A 231 21.96 9.64 -9.44
CA VAL A 231 20.93 9.78 -8.40
C VAL A 231 19.98 10.92 -8.73
N ALA A 232 18.71 10.76 -8.37
CA ALA A 232 17.71 11.82 -8.35
C ALA A 232 17.37 12.13 -6.89
N ILE A 233 17.82 13.29 -6.40
CA ILE A 233 17.60 13.70 -5.01
C ILE A 233 16.47 14.73 -4.99
N PHE A 234 15.29 14.31 -4.54
CA PHE A 234 14.13 15.20 -4.38
C PHE A 234 14.38 16.22 -3.27
N LEU A 235 13.84 17.42 -3.44
CA LEU A 235 13.90 18.48 -2.43
C LEU A 235 12.78 18.40 -1.39
N THR A 236 11.75 17.58 -1.62
CA THR A 236 10.74 17.23 -0.61
C THR A 236 11.04 15.87 0.01
N GLN A 237 11.99 15.81 0.96
CA GLN A 237 12.28 14.60 1.75
C GLN A 237 11.73 14.68 3.18
N HIS A 238 10.65 15.42 3.37
CA HIS A 238 10.01 15.66 4.67
C HIS A 238 8.56 16.11 4.52
N ALA A 239 7.73 15.94 5.57
CA ALA A 239 6.32 16.40 5.61
C ALA A 239 6.11 17.92 5.49
N GLY A 240 7.19 18.69 5.46
CA GLY A 240 7.21 20.15 5.46
C GLY A 240 7.22 20.83 4.09
N LYS A 241 7.39 22.16 4.09
CA LYS A 241 7.64 22.93 2.86
C LYS A 241 8.93 22.44 2.20
N ARG A 242 8.88 22.14 0.90
CA ARG A 242 10.02 21.76 0.04
C ARG A 242 11.26 22.63 0.32
N ALA A 243 12.44 22.00 0.34
CA ALA A 243 13.71 22.69 0.48
C ALA A 243 14.02 23.55 -0.77
N ASP A 244 14.66 24.69 -0.57
CA ASP A 244 15.10 25.57 -1.66
C ASP A 244 16.47 25.10 -2.17
N PRO A 245 16.67 24.91 -3.49
CA PRO A 245 17.92 24.39 -4.03
C PRO A 245 19.10 25.34 -3.79
N LEU A 246 20.25 24.79 -3.43
CA LEU A 246 21.51 25.53 -3.23
C LEU A 246 22.54 25.34 -4.35
N VAL A 247 22.24 24.46 -5.31
CA VAL A 247 23.12 24.11 -6.44
C VAL A 247 22.40 24.30 -7.76
N LYS A 248 23.16 24.41 -8.84
CA LYS A 248 22.68 24.51 -10.22
C LYS A 248 23.36 23.48 -11.12
N SER A 249 22.81 23.28 -12.31
CA SER A 249 23.44 22.44 -13.34
C SER A 249 24.88 22.88 -13.60
N GLY A 250 25.78 21.89 -13.67
CA GLY A 250 27.22 22.08 -13.84
C GLY A 250 28.03 22.11 -12.54
N ASP A 251 27.40 22.34 -11.39
CA ASP A 251 28.11 22.36 -10.11
C ASP A 251 28.68 20.99 -9.76
N LYS A 252 29.85 20.98 -9.10
CA LYS A 252 30.41 19.77 -8.48
C LYS A 252 29.93 19.68 -7.04
N VAL A 253 29.55 18.47 -6.64
CA VAL A 253 29.08 18.19 -5.28
C VAL A 253 29.87 17.06 -4.64
N ARG A 254 29.92 17.08 -3.30
CA ARG A 254 30.57 16.07 -2.46
C ARG A 254 29.52 15.29 -1.67
N VAL A 255 29.86 14.07 -1.24
CA VAL A 255 29.02 13.27 -0.36
C VAL A 255 28.74 14.05 0.92
N GLY A 256 27.46 14.16 1.29
CA GLY A 256 26.93 14.89 2.43
C GLY A 256 27.07 16.42 2.37
N GLN A 257 27.41 17.00 1.21
CA GLN A 257 27.28 18.43 0.97
C GLN A 257 25.80 18.83 1.01
N LYS A 258 25.46 19.93 1.70
CA LYS A 258 24.10 20.49 1.70
C LYS A 258 23.77 21.06 0.32
N ILE A 259 22.72 20.55 -0.32
CA ILE A 259 22.27 20.91 -1.68
C ILE A 259 20.85 21.50 -1.69
N GLY A 260 20.13 21.43 -0.57
CA GLY A 260 18.86 22.10 -0.37
C GLY A 260 18.77 22.68 1.04
N GLU A 261 18.26 23.90 1.15
CA GLU A 261 18.06 24.61 2.42
C GLU A 261 16.62 24.51 2.91
N ALA A 262 16.42 24.41 4.22
CA ALA A 262 15.09 24.26 4.79
C ALA A 262 14.23 25.52 4.55
N GLY A 263 13.14 25.37 3.81
CA GLY A 263 12.32 26.51 3.35
C GLY A 263 11.33 27.07 4.38
N ALA A 264 11.18 26.43 5.55
CA ALA A 264 10.26 26.82 6.65
C ALA A 264 10.61 26.12 7.98
N PHE A 265 9.84 26.39 9.04
CA PHE A 265 9.96 25.71 10.34
C PHE A 265 9.66 24.20 10.25
N ILE A 266 8.62 23.80 9.51
CA ILE A 266 8.44 22.38 9.16
C ILE A 266 9.09 22.22 7.79
N SER A 267 10.38 21.89 7.79
CA SER A 267 11.24 21.60 6.63
C SER A 267 12.60 21.10 7.15
N SER A 268 13.41 20.45 6.31
CA SER A 268 14.72 19.91 6.69
C SER A 268 15.72 20.11 5.53
N PRO A 269 16.99 20.46 5.80
CA PRO A 269 18.01 20.50 4.76
C PRO A 269 18.19 19.18 4.02
N VAL A 270 18.53 19.25 2.74
CA VAL A 270 18.77 18.09 1.87
C VAL A 270 20.24 18.05 1.48
N HIS A 271 20.84 16.85 1.51
CA HIS A 271 22.26 16.63 1.26
C HIS A 271 22.49 15.70 0.08
N SER A 272 23.62 15.86 -0.61
CA SER A 272 24.03 14.95 -1.68
C SER A 272 24.40 13.58 -1.10
N SER A 273 23.86 12.51 -1.66
CA SER A 273 24.23 11.14 -1.30
C SER A 273 25.51 10.66 -1.98
N VAL A 274 25.95 11.34 -3.05
CA VAL A 274 27.12 10.97 -3.87
C VAL A 274 28.05 12.17 -4.09
N SER A 275 29.29 11.92 -4.50
CA SER A 275 30.14 12.94 -5.10
C SER A 275 30.02 12.91 -6.62
N GLY A 276 30.08 14.06 -7.27
CA GLY A 276 29.96 14.10 -8.72
C GLY A 276 29.52 15.45 -9.26
N LYS A 277 28.75 15.43 -10.35
CA LYS A 277 28.33 16.63 -11.08
C LYS A 277 26.82 16.73 -11.16
N VAL A 278 26.27 17.90 -10.82
CA VAL A 278 24.86 18.20 -11.02
C VAL A 278 24.60 18.32 -12.52
N ILE A 279 23.76 17.43 -13.05
CA ILE A 279 23.37 17.39 -14.47
C ILE A 279 22.23 18.35 -14.73
N SER A 280 21.15 18.26 -13.95
CA SER A 280 19.96 19.08 -14.10
C SER A 280 19.22 19.24 -12.78
N LEU A 281 18.35 20.25 -12.74
CA LEU A 281 17.28 20.38 -11.76
C LEU A 281 15.98 20.32 -12.56
N GLU A 282 15.16 19.29 -12.33
CA GLU A 282 13.99 19.02 -13.15
C GLU A 282 12.85 18.44 -12.33
N GLU A 283 11.61 18.63 -12.79
CA GLU A 283 10.44 18.00 -12.16
C GLU A 283 10.39 16.51 -12.52
N ARG A 284 10.33 15.66 -11.50
CA ARG A 284 10.10 14.21 -11.63
C ARG A 284 8.95 13.78 -10.74
N VAL A 285 8.37 12.62 -11.04
CA VAL A 285 7.35 12.02 -10.17
C VAL A 285 8.03 11.52 -8.90
N HIS A 286 7.66 12.10 -7.76
CA HIS A 286 8.22 11.74 -6.46
C HIS A 286 7.71 10.34 -6.04
N PRO A 287 8.60 9.42 -5.63
CA PRO A 287 8.22 8.01 -5.39
C PRO A 287 7.20 7.83 -4.27
N ALA A 288 7.24 8.68 -3.23
CA ALA A 288 6.28 8.60 -2.12
C ALA A 288 4.92 9.27 -2.39
N SER A 289 4.89 10.53 -2.85
CA SER A 289 3.64 11.27 -3.06
C SER A 289 2.97 10.99 -4.40
N GLN A 290 3.69 10.40 -5.37
CA GLN A 290 3.22 10.21 -6.76
C GLN A 290 2.89 11.51 -7.52
N GLU A 291 3.32 12.66 -6.97
CA GLU A 291 3.16 13.98 -7.57
C GLU A 291 4.48 14.48 -8.17
N LYS A 292 4.42 15.46 -9.07
CA LYS A 292 5.64 16.11 -9.58
C LYS A 292 6.31 16.93 -8.47
N ASP A 293 7.61 16.72 -8.32
CA ASP A 293 8.46 17.52 -7.44
C ASP A 293 9.84 17.77 -8.07
N LEU A 294 10.50 18.84 -7.63
CA LEU A 294 11.82 19.22 -8.09
C LEU A 294 12.88 18.26 -7.54
N ALA A 295 13.64 17.64 -8.44
CA ALA A 295 14.75 16.77 -8.12
C ALA A 295 16.07 17.32 -8.68
N ILE A 296 17.14 17.16 -7.90
CA ILE A 296 18.51 17.44 -8.33
C ILE A 296 19.08 16.13 -8.89
N ILE A 297 19.45 16.13 -10.17
CA ILE A 297 20.03 14.98 -10.85
C ILE A 297 21.55 15.08 -10.80
N ILE A 298 22.20 14.08 -10.22
CA ILE A 298 23.65 14.08 -10.01
C ILE A 298 24.23 12.82 -10.66
N GLU A 299 25.17 13.03 -11.58
CA GLU A 299 26.03 11.97 -12.11
C GLU A 299 27.11 11.67 -11.09
N ASN A 300 27.16 10.42 -10.64
CA ASN A 300 28.10 9.94 -9.63
C ASN A 300 29.47 9.69 -10.27
N ASN A 301 30.53 10.26 -9.69
CA ASN A 301 31.88 10.04 -10.17
C ASN A 301 32.56 8.80 -9.55
N GLY A 302 31.93 8.12 -8.60
CA GLY A 302 32.44 6.92 -7.93
C GLY A 302 33.60 7.18 -6.96
N GLU A 303 33.99 8.43 -6.74
CA GLU A 303 35.14 8.78 -5.89
C GLU A 303 34.80 8.89 -4.40
N ASN A 304 33.51 8.97 -4.06
CA ASN A 304 33.01 9.12 -2.70
C ASN A 304 33.72 10.21 -1.89
N GLN A 305 34.01 11.35 -2.53
CA GLN A 305 34.67 12.46 -1.85
C GLN A 305 33.71 13.09 -0.82
N LEU A 306 34.03 12.97 0.47
CA LEU A 306 33.27 13.58 1.56
C LEU A 306 33.38 15.11 1.52
N ASP A 307 32.30 15.79 1.90
CA ASP A 307 32.33 17.22 2.14
C ASP A 307 33.18 17.54 3.40
N PRO A 308 34.03 18.59 3.40
CA PRO A 308 34.87 18.92 4.56
C PRO A 308 34.10 19.17 5.87
N SER A 309 32.80 19.48 5.79
CA SER A 309 31.93 19.63 6.97
C SER A 309 31.54 18.32 7.64
N ILE A 310 31.88 17.17 7.05
CA ILE A 310 31.70 15.84 7.63
C ILE A 310 32.91 15.54 8.51
N GLN A 311 32.82 15.98 9.75
CA GLN A 311 33.81 15.69 10.79
C GLN A 311 33.15 14.86 11.89
N PRO A 312 33.85 13.84 12.44
CA PRO A 312 33.38 13.13 13.62
C PRO A 312 33.15 14.09 14.77
N LEU A 313 32.05 13.91 15.50
CA LEU A 313 31.82 14.65 16.72
C LEU A 313 32.62 14.01 17.85
N ALA A 314 33.54 14.76 18.47
CA ALA A 314 34.46 14.21 19.47
C ALA A 314 33.72 13.64 20.70
N ASN A 315 32.84 14.43 21.31
CA ASN A 315 32.02 13.99 22.44
C ASN A 315 30.69 14.77 22.49
N PHE A 316 29.57 14.08 22.27
CA PHE A 316 28.24 14.72 22.34
C PHE A 316 27.82 15.07 23.77
N GLU A 317 28.43 14.44 24.78
CA GLU A 317 28.07 14.61 26.18
C GLU A 317 28.45 15.99 26.73
N GLU A 318 29.42 16.65 26.11
CA GLU A 318 29.88 18.00 26.47
C GLU A 318 29.05 19.11 25.83
N LEU A 319 28.24 18.79 24.83
CA LEU A 319 27.42 19.78 24.12
C LEU A 319 26.15 20.13 24.88
N THR A 320 25.56 21.29 24.59
CA THR A 320 24.24 21.66 25.10
C THR A 320 23.12 21.01 24.28
N ALA A 321 21.91 20.91 24.86
CA ALA A 321 20.73 20.40 24.15
C ALA A 321 20.43 21.23 22.88
N GLU A 322 20.56 22.55 22.95
CA GLU A 322 20.35 23.47 21.83
C GLU A 322 21.37 23.23 20.71
N THR A 323 22.63 22.98 21.08
CA THR A 323 23.69 22.68 20.12
C THR A 323 23.43 21.36 19.41
N LEU A 324 23.01 20.32 20.15
CA LEU A 324 22.65 19.03 19.57
C LEU A 324 21.44 19.14 18.62
N LEU A 325 20.40 19.88 19.01
CA LEU A 325 19.24 20.15 18.15
C LEU A 325 19.62 20.88 16.87
N LYS A 326 20.53 21.86 16.96
CA LYS A 326 21.06 22.56 15.79
C LYS A 326 21.81 21.61 14.86
N ILE A 327 22.62 20.70 15.41
CA ILE A 327 23.32 19.68 14.61
C ILE A 327 22.30 18.76 13.92
N ILE A 328 21.29 18.24 14.63
CA ILE A 328 20.23 17.38 14.07
C ILE A 328 19.52 18.10 12.91
N ARG A 329 19.19 19.38 13.10
CA ARG A 329 18.57 20.22 12.06
C ARG A 329 19.49 20.38 10.85
N GLU A 330 20.73 20.82 11.04
CA GLU A 330 21.66 21.07 9.92
C GLU A 330 22.01 19.79 9.17
N LYS A 331 22.07 18.64 9.84
CA LYS A 331 22.28 17.33 9.20
C LYS A 331 21.04 16.79 8.49
N GLY A 332 19.91 17.51 8.52
CA GLY A 332 18.74 17.16 7.74
C GLY A 332 17.95 15.95 8.27
N LEU A 333 18.15 15.55 9.53
CA LEU A 333 17.55 14.30 10.05
C LEU A 333 16.02 14.37 10.15
N VAL A 334 15.37 13.36 9.60
CA VAL A 334 13.91 13.19 9.59
C VAL A 334 13.49 11.87 10.21
N GLY A 335 12.24 11.77 10.67
CA GLY A 335 11.70 10.54 11.22
C GLY A 335 11.44 9.47 10.15
N LEU A 336 12.12 8.33 10.24
CA LEU A 336 12.06 7.25 9.25
C LEU A 336 10.82 6.34 9.34
N GLY A 337 9.90 6.59 10.27
CA GLY A 337 8.64 5.83 10.39
C GLY A 337 7.59 6.13 9.30
N GLY A 338 7.99 6.71 8.17
CA GLY A 338 7.13 6.95 7.00
C GLY A 338 6.77 8.42 6.74
N ALA A 339 6.39 9.19 7.76
CA ALA A 339 5.98 10.59 7.58
C ALA A 339 7.14 11.56 7.28
N MET A 340 8.40 11.15 7.49
CA MET A 340 9.59 12.00 7.28
C MET A 340 9.49 13.36 7.99
N PHE A 341 8.86 13.40 9.16
CA PHE A 341 8.73 14.64 9.92
C PHE A 341 10.09 15.05 10.51
N PRO A 342 10.53 16.31 10.40
CA PRO A 342 11.85 16.75 10.87
C PRO A 342 12.11 16.39 12.33
N THR A 343 13.21 15.69 12.60
CA THR A 343 13.52 15.14 13.93
C THR A 343 13.77 16.26 14.94
N TYR A 344 14.42 17.35 14.53
CA TYR A 344 14.65 18.49 15.43
C TYR A 344 13.33 19.11 15.93
N VAL A 345 12.28 19.14 15.09
CA VAL A 345 10.97 19.67 15.47
C VAL A 345 10.31 18.74 16.50
N LYS A 346 10.40 17.41 16.29
CA LYS A 346 9.90 16.40 17.26
C LYS A 346 10.55 16.54 18.62
N LEU A 347 11.84 16.84 18.65
CA LEU A 347 12.61 16.97 19.88
C LEU A 347 12.53 18.37 20.52
N SER A 348 11.98 19.36 19.81
CA SER A 348 11.81 20.74 20.29
C SER A 348 10.41 20.99 20.87
N SER A 349 9.89 20.06 21.67
CA SER A 349 8.56 20.18 22.27
C SER A 349 8.50 21.35 23.27
N PRO A 350 7.52 22.27 23.16
CA PRO A 350 7.31 23.31 24.17
C PRO A 350 6.64 22.76 25.44
N LYS A 351 6.07 21.55 25.37
CA LYS A 351 5.47 20.86 26.51
C LYS A 351 6.51 19.95 27.18
N PRO A 352 6.50 19.84 28.52
CA PRO A 352 7.37 18.91 29.23
C PRO A 352 7.07 17.47 28.78
N ILE A 353 8.13 16.69 28.58
CA ILE A 353 8.07 15.28 28.20
C ILE A 353 8.54 14.46 29.40
N ASP A 354 7.75 13.47 29.82
CA ASP A 354 8.13 12.60 30.95
C ASP A 354 8.72 11.25 30.52
N THR A 355 8.43 10.81 29.30
CA THR A 355 8.79 9.48 28.81
C THR A 355 9.19 9.51 27.34
N LEU A 356 10.26 8.77 26.98
CA LEU A 356 10.61 8.44 25.60
C LEU A 356 10.28 6.99 25.31
N ILE A 357 9.67 6.77 24.14
CA ILE A 357 9.43 5.43 23.61
C ILE A 357 10.16 5.34 22.27
N ILE A 358 11.10 4.41 22.17
CA ILE A 358 11.73 3.99 20.92
C ILE A 358 10.89 2.88 20.33
N ASN A 359 10.37 3.13 19.13
CA ASN A 359 9.59 2.16 18.39
C ASN A 359 10.51 1.21 17.63
N GLY A 360 10.64 -0.03 18.11
CA GLY A 360 11.26 -1.15 17.39
C GLY A 360 10.23 -2.16 16.86
N CYS A 361 8.94 -1.78 16.81
CA CYS A 361 7.91 -2.58 16.17
C CYS A 361 7.95 -2.36 14.66
N GLU A 362 7.85 -3.46 13.92
CA GLU A 362 7.88 -3.48 12.46
C GLU A 362 6.88 -4.57 12.06
N CYS A 363 5.61 -4.18 12.03
CA CYS A 363 4.46 -5.06 11.83
C CYS A 363 4.01 -5.14 10.36
N GLU A 364 4.63 -4.33 9.51
CA GLU A 364 4.43 -4.28 8.07
C GLU A 364 5.00 -5.55 7.42
N PRO A 365 4.26 -6.17 6.49
CA PRO A 365 4.78 -7.26 5.70
C PRO A 365 6.05 -6.86 4.93
N TYR A 366 6.95 -7.82 4.71
CA TYR A 366 8.22 -7.71 3.98
C TYR A 366 9.30 -6.80 4.59
N LEU A 367 8.93 -5.79 5.40
CA LEU A 367 9.92 -4.93 6.05
C LEU A 367 10.70 -5.74 7.09
N ASN A 368 12.02 -5.58 7.09
CA ASN A 368 12.90 -6.21 8.08
C ASN A 368 14.09 -5.32 8.48
N SER A 369 14.13 -4.07 8.02
CA SER A 369 15.23 -3.14 8.26
C SER A 369 15.45 -2.88 9.74
N ASP A 370 14.37 -2.63 10.49
CA ASP A 370 14.48 -2.21 11.90
C ASP A 370 14.94 -3.39 12.76
N ASN A 371 14.45 -4.59 12.45
CA ASN A 371 14.92 -5.83 13.06
C ASN A 371 16.42 -6.03 12.83
N ARG A 372 16.91 -5.85 11.60
CA ARG A 372 18.35 -5.98 11.30
C ARG A 372 19.19 -4.92 12.00
N VAL A 373 18.72 -3.67 12.05
CA VAL A 373 19.42 -2.58 12.76
C VAL A 373 19.53 -2.88 14.25
N MET A 374 18.46 -3.38 14.89
CA MET A 374 18.51 -3.81 16.30
C MET A 374 19.45 -5.00 16.56
N ILE A 375 19.65 -5.88 15.58
CA ILE A 375 20.56 -7.02 15.71
C ILE A 375 22.01 -6.60 15.48
N GLU A 376 22.28 -5.82 14.43
CA GLU A 376 23.63 -5.55 13.93
C GLU A 376 24.25 -4.27 14.49
N TYR A 377 23.44 -3.26 14.84
CA TYR A 377 23.87 -1.96 15.31
C TYR A 377 23.21 -1.53 16.65
N PRO A 378 23.15 -2.41 17.67
CA PRO A 378 22.46 -2.08 18.92
C PRO A 378 23.18 -0.94 19.68
N GLN A 379 24.51 -0.82 19.57
CA GLN A 379 25.28 0.22 20.26
C GLN A 379 24.97 1.62 19.72
N GLU A 380 24.78 1.72 18.41
CA GLU A 380 24.41 2.94 17.71
C GLU A 380 23.00 3.39 18.13
N ILE A 381 22.07 2.44 18.29
CA ILE A 381 20.73 2.72 18.85
C ILE A 381 20.85 3.32 20.25
N PHE A 382 21.63 2.69 21.15
CA PHE A 382 21.82 3.21 22.51
C PHE A 382 22.53 4.57 22.53
N THR A 383 23.46 4.81 21.60
CA THR A 383 24.07 6.13 21.42
C THR A 383 23.02 7.18 21.02
N GLY A 384 22.15 6.85 20.07
CA GLY A 384 21.01 7.70 19.69
C GLY A 384 20.06 7.97 20.87
N ILE A 385 19.75 6.95 21.68
CA ILE A 385 18.93 7.10 22.89
C ILE A 385 19.56 8.09 23.85
N ARG A 386 20.87 8.00 24.12
CA ARG A 386 21.58 8.91 25.03
C ARG A 386 21.61 10.35 24.53
N ILE A 387 21.73 10.56 23.21
CA ILE A 387 21.62 11.89 22.60
C ILE A 387 20.22 12.47 22.84
N VAL A 388 19.17 11.69 22.58
CA VAL A 388 17.78 12.13 22.78
C VAL A 388 17.47 12.35 24.26
N GLU A 389 17.95 11.48 25.15
CA GLU A 389 17.86 11.62 26.60
C GLU A 389 18.43 12.97 27.06
N LYS A 390 19.62 13.33 26.59
CA LYS A 390 20.29 14.58 26.92
C LYS A 390 19.55 15.81 26.38
N ILE A 391 18.97 15.73 25.18
CA ILE A 391 18.19 16.81 24.59
C ILE A 391 16.90 17.05 25.39
N LEU A 392 16.20 15.96 25.76
CA LEU A 392 14.89 16.04 26.40
C LEU A 392 14.95 16.16 27.93
N GLY A 393 16.10 15.83 28.54
CA GLY A 393 16.26 15.84 30.01
C GLY A 393 15.41 14.79 30.73
N ILE A 394 15.20 13.63 30.10
CA ILE A 394 14.27 12.59 30.58
C ILE A 394 14.99 11.42 31.24
N ASN A 395 14.29 10.67 32.09
CA ASN A 395 14.86 9.51 32.80
C ASN A 395 14.07 8.21 32.61
N LYS A 396 12.95 8.25 31.87
CA LYS A 396 12.09 7.08 31.66
C LYS A 396 12.06 6.75 30.18
N ILE A 397 12.73 5.67 29.79
CA ILE A 397 12.92 5.30 28.39
C ILE A 397 12.49 3.86 28.18
N PHE A 398 11.67 3.63 27.16
CA PHE A 398 11.24 2.29 26.74
C PHE A 398 11.68 2.02 25.31
N VAL A 399 12.07 0.79 25.03
CA VAL A 399 12.26 0.29 23.66
C VAL A 399 11.24 -0.82 23.44
N GLY A 400 10.22 -0.56 22.63
CA GLY A 400 9.17 -1.54 22.32
C GLY A 400 9.58 -2.41 21.14
N VAL A 401 9.65 -3.73 21.32
CA VAL A 401 10.04 -4.68 20.27
C VAL A 401 9.03 -5.81 20.21
N GLU A 402 8.66 -6.26 19.02
CA GLU A 402 7.70 -7.36 18.87
C GLU A 402 8.32 -8.74 19.18
N GLU A 403 7.54 -9.62 19.79
CA GLU A 403 7.99 -10.92 20.30
C GLU A 403 8.47 -11.89 19.20
N ASN A 404 8.09 -11.66 17.94
CA ASN A 404 8.62 -12.38 16.78
C ASN A 404 10.09 -12.03 16.44
N LYS A 405 10.74 -11.13 17.20
CA LYS A 405 12.13 -10.70 17.01
C LYS A 405 13.03 -11.06 18.20
N PRO A 406 13.16 -12.35 18.57
CA PRO A 406 13.85 -12.76 19.80
C PRO A 406 15.33 -12.37 19.83
N GLN A 407 16.03 -12.38 18.68
CA GLN A 407 17.44 -12.00 18.62
C GLN A 407 17.66 -10.51 18.87
N ALA A 408 16.79 -9.65 18.34
CA ALA A 408 16.83 -8.20 18.58
C ALA A 408 16.57 -7.90 20.06
N ILE A 409 15.53 -8.51 20.66
CA ILE A 409 15.22 -8.39 22.09
C ILE A 409 16.43 -8.78 22.93
N LYS A 410 17.06 -9.93 22.63
CA LYS A 410 18.25 -10.40 23.33
C LYS A 410 19.40 -9.39 23.23
N ASN A 411 19.80 -8.98 22.02
CA ASN A 411 20.92 -8.07 21.82
C ASN A 411 20.73 -6.73 22.53
N LEU A 412 19.51 -6.19 22.48
CA LEU A 412 19.20 -4.94 23.18
C LEU A 412 19.21 -5.13 24.71
N THR A 413 18.65 -6.23 25.21
CA THR A 413 18.61 -6.54 26.65
C THR A 413 20.01 -6.75 27.21
N ASP A 414 20.91 -7.41 26.47
CA ASP A 414 22.30 -7.65 26.88
C ASP A 414 23.10 -6.35 27.09
N LEU A 415 22.67 -5.23 26.49
CA LEU A 415 23.27 -3.90 26.69
C LEU A 415 22.64 -3.11 27.84
N VAL A 416 21.48 -3.54 28.34
CA VAL A 416 20.81 -2.90 29.48
C VAL A 416 21.37 -3.48 30.78
N ASN A 417 22.07 -2.64 31.54
CA ASN A 417 22.49 -2.98 32.90
C ASN A 417 21.44 -2.54 33.95
N LYS A 418 21.58 -3.01 35.20
CA LYS A 418 20.65 -2.68 36.30
C LYS A 418 20.53 -1.19 36.63
N SER A 419 21.51 -0.38 36.24
CA SER A 419 21.50 1.08 36.43
C SER A 419 20.95 1.85 35.22
N SER A 420 20.57 1.14 34.16
CA SER A 420 20.04 1.74 32.94
C SER A 420 18.65 2.33 33.15
N LYS A 421 18.43 3.50 32.56
CA LYS A 421 17.11 4.18 32.48
C LYS A 421 16.22 3.62 31.37
N VAL A 422 16.74 2.64 30.62
CA VAL A 422 16.10 2.04 29.44
C VAL A 422 15.53 0.68 29.80
N GLU A 423 14.26 0.47 29.47
CA GLU A 423 13.57 -0.80 29.63
C GLU A 423 13.17 -1.37 28.25
N ILE A 424 13.50 -2.63 27.99
CA ILE A 424 13.12 -3.33 26.76
C ILE A 424 11.77 -4.01 26.99
N ILE A 425 10.75 -3.63 26.21
CA ILE A 425 9.39 -4.14 26.33
C ILE A 425 9.09 -5.06 25.15
N SER A 426 8.85 -6.34 25.44
CA SER A 426 8.35 -7.29 24.45
C SER A 426 6.84 -7.10 24.23
N LEU A 427 6.44 -6.91 22.97
CA LEU A 427 5.07 -6.61 22.54
C LEU A 427 4.53 -7.71 21.64
N LYS A 428 3.21 -7.91 21.66
CA LYS A 428 2.54 -8.85 20.76
C LYS A 428 2.65 -8.39 19.30
N THR A 429 3.06 -9.29 18.42
CA THR A 429 3.09 -9.05 16.96
C THR A 429 1.67 -8.96 16.42
N LYS A 430 1.23 -7.74 16.11
CA LYS A 430 -0.13 -7.47 15.61
C LYS A 430 -0.16 -6.11 14.91
N TYR A 431 -0.57 -6.02 13.66
CA TYR A 431 -0.69 -4.73 13.00
C TYR A 431 -1.90 -3.93 13.54
N PRO A 432 -1.81 -2.61 13.82
CA PRO A 432 -0.65 -1.72 13.71
C PRO A 432 0.01 -1.46 15.08
N GLN A 433 0.69 -2.44 15.68
CA GLN A 433 1.33 -2.33 17.01
C GLN A 433 2.36 -1.19 17.06
N GLY A 434 3.05 -0.91 15.94
CA GLY A 434 4.00 0.19 15.82
C GLY A 434 3.36 1.58 15.65
N ALA A 435 2.03 1.69 15.51
CA ALA A 435 1.39 3.01 15.47
C ALA A 435 1.54 3.73 16.81
N GLU A 436 1.95 5.00 16.79
CA GLU A 436 2.35 5.75 17.99
C GLU A 436 1.33 5.68 19.15
N LYS A 437 0.03 5.90 18.85
CA LYS A 437 -1.04 5.88 19.87
C LYS A 437 -1.24 4.48 20.45
N MET A 438 -1.11 3.46 19.61
CA MET A 438 -1.19 2.06 20.07
C MET A 438 -0.01 1.74 20.97
N LEU A 439 1.20 2.10 20.53
CA LEU A 439 2.43 1.85 21.27
C LEU A 439 2.43 2.53 22.65
N ILE A 440 2.04 3.80 22.71
CA ILE A 440 1.87 4.56 23.97
C ILE A 440 0.88 3.85 24.91
N LYS A 441 -0.30 3.47 24.40
CA LYS A 441 -1.30 2.76 25.20
C LYS A 441 -0.80 1.40 25.69
N ARG A 442 -0.04 0.68 24.87
CA ARG A 442 0.46 -0.66 25.22
C ARG A 442 1.60 -0.64 26.23
N ILE A 443 2.48 0.35 26.16
CA ILE A 443 3.64 0.45 27.06
C ILE A 443 3.25 1.19 28.36
N LEU A 444 2.47 2.26 28.26
CA LEU A 444 2.21 3.16 29.40
C LEU A 444 0.79 3.04 29.96
N GLY A 445 -0.13 2.38 29.26
CA GLY A 445 -1.56 2.40 29.63
C GLY A 445 -2.22 3.77 29.46
N ARG A 446 -1.57 4.71 28.77
CA ARG A 446 -2.06 6.07 28.55
C ARG A 446 -2.74 6.20 27.19
N GLU A 447 -3.79 7.00 27.10
CA GLU A 447 -4.47 7.32 25.85
C GLU A 447 -4.12 8.72 25.38
N VAL A 448 -3.88 8.86 24.07
CA VAL A 448 -3.62 10.16 23.44
C VAL A 448 -4.97 10.82 23.12
N PRO A 449 -5.25 12.04 23.62
CA PRO A 449 -6.46 12.79 23.28
C PRO A 449 -6.67 12.96 21.77
N GLU A 450 -7.93 13.16 21.34
CA GLU A 450 -8.27 13.28 19.91
C GLU A 450 -7.51 14.40 19.17
N LYS A 451 -7.02 15.42 19.88
CA LYS A 451 -6.30 16.58 19.32
C LYS A 451 -4.79 16.60 19.57
N GLY A 452 -4.22 15.52 20.09
CA GLY A 452 -2.80 15.46 20.48
C GLY A 452 -2.59 15.89 21.92
#